data_AF-A0A3M2LG35-F1
#
_entry.id   AF-A0A3M2LG35-F1
#
_cell.length_a   1.000
_cell.length_b   1.000
_cell.length_c   1.000
_cell.angle_alpha   90.00
_cell.angle_beta   90.00
_cell.angle_gamma   90.00
#
_symmetry.space_group_name_H-M   'P 1'
#
loop_
_entity.id
_entity.type
_entity.pdbx_description
1 polymer ?
#
loop_
_entity_poly.entity_id
_entity_poly.type
_entity_poly.pdbx_seq_one_letter_code
_entity_poly.pdbx_strand_id
1 'polypeptide(L)' 'MGSVRVAIVGVGNCASSLVQGVEFYKDAAPETRVPGLMHVQFGEYHVG' A
#
# COMPACT_ATOMS: atom_id res chain seq x y z
N MET A 1 9.22 -10.98 -7.80
CA MET A 1 9.96 -9.82 -7.27
C MET A 1 9.78 -9.71 -5.77
N GLY A 2 10.62 -8.95 -5.09
CA GLY A 2 10.55 -8.73 -3.64
C GLY A 2 9.62 -7.58 -3.25
N SER A 3 9.37 -7.44 -1.94
CA SER A 3 8.61 -6.33 -1.37
C SER A 3 9.46 -5.07 -1.17
N VAL A 4 8.81 -3.91 -1.11
CA VAL A 4 9.44 -2.66 -0.66
C VAL A 4 9.58 -2.73 0.86
N ARG A 5 10.82 -2.74 1.38
CA ARG A 5 11.08 -2.72 2.82
C ARG A 5 10.91 -1.30 3.35
N VAL A 6 9.93 -1.08 4.22
CA VAL A 6 9.58 0.22 4.78
C VAL A 6 9.96 0.28 6.26
N ALA A 7 10.56 1.40 6.68
CA ALA A 7 10.74 1.75 8.09
C ALA A 7 9.79 2.90 8.46
N ILE A 8 9.17 2.81 9.63
CA ILE A 8 8.24 3.83 10.14
C ILE A 8 8.89 4.53 11.32
N VAL A 9 9.02 5.85 11.27
CA VAL A 9 9.52 6.68 12.37
C VAL A 9 8.35 7.48 12.95
N GLY A 10 7.93 7.12 14.16
CA GLY A 10 6.73 7.65 14.81
C GLY A 10 5.49 6.81 14.49
N VAL A 11 4.92 6.18 15.51
CA VAL A 11 3.76 5.29 15.37
C VAL A 11 2.50 6.00 15.88
N GLY A 12 1.96 6.87 15.02
CA GLY A 12 0.71 7.61 15.26
C GLY A 12 -0.38 7.29 14.24
N ASN A 13 -1.38 8.16 14.13
CA ASN A 13 -2.53 7.95 13.23
C ASN A 13 -2.10 7.75 11.77
N CYS A 14 -1.11 8.48 11.27
CA CYS A 14 -0.61 8.31 9.90
C CYS A 14 0.00 6.92 9.66
N ALA A 15 0.77 6.40 10.63
CA ALA A 15 1.32 5.05 10.54
C ALA A 15 0.21 4.00 10.57
N SER A 16 -0.80 4.21 11.42
CA SER A 16 -1.97 3.33 11.51
C SER A 16 -2.75 3.30 10.19
N SER A 17 -3.03 4.46 9.59
CA SER A 17 -3.71 4.56 8.29
C SER A 17 -2.91 3.92 7.16
N LEU A 18 -1.57 4.06 7.15
CA LEU A 18 -0.72 3.41 6.16
C LEU A 18 -0.79 1.88 6.28
N VAL A 19 -0.54 1.34 7.48
CA VAL A 19 -0.51 -0.12 7.71
C VAL A 19 -1.87 -0.75 7.42
N GLN A 20 -2.96 -0.14 7.90
CA GLN A 20 -4.30 -0.62 7.62
C GLN A 20 -4.67 -0.51 6.14
N GLY A 21 -4.26 0.57 5.47
CA GLY A 21 -4.51 0.75 4.03
C GLY A 21 -3.82 -0.31 3.18
N VAL A 22 -2.55 -0.61 3.48
CA VAL A 22 -1.78 -1.68 2.82
C VAL A 22 -2.47 -3.03 3.02
N GLU A 23 -2.86 -3.36 4.26
CA GLU A 23 -3.56 -4.62 4.55
C GLU A 23 -4.94 -4.70 3.89
N PHE A 24 -5.69 -3.60 3.87
CA PHE A 24 -7.03 -3.54 3.29
C PHE A 24 -7.03 -3.76 1.77
N TYR A 25 -6.00 -3.25 1.07
CA TYR A 25 -5.88 -3.35 -0.38
C TYR A 25 -4.90 -4.42 -0.87
N LYS A 26 -4.41 -5.30 0.00
CA LYS A 26 -3.41 -6.33 -0.35
C LYS A 26 -3.82 -7.29 -1.47
N ASP A 27 -5.13 -7.49 -1.65
CA ASP A 27 -5.71 -8.38 -2.67
C ASP A 27 -6.39 -7.60 -3.82
N ALA A 28 -6.19 -6.28 -3.90
CA ALA A 28 -6.77 -5.47 -4.97
C ALA A 28 -6.22 -5.90 -6.34
N ALA A 29 -7.08 -6.04 -7.35
CA ALA A 29 -6.60 -6.36 -8.68
C ALA A 29 -5.84 -5.15 -9.28
N PRO A 30 -4.70 -5.35 -9.99
CA PRO A 30 -3.84 -4.27 -10.51
C PRO A 30 -4.55 -3.17 -11.32
N GLU A 31 -5.61 -3.54 -12.04
CA GLU A 31 -6.44 -2.68 -12.88
C GLU A 31 -7.56 -1.94 -12.12
N THR A 32 -7.75 -2.27 -10.84
CA THR A 32 -8.76 -1.63 -9.98
C THR A 32 -8.41 -0.16 -9.75
N ARG A 33 -9.41 0.72 -9.86
CA ARG A 33 -9.26 2.11 -9.43
C ARG A 33 -9.60 2.24 -7.95
N VAL A 34 -8.58 2.43 -7.12
CA VAL A 34 -8.71 2.67 -5.69
C VAL A 34 -8.63 4.18 -5.41
N PRO A 35 -9.62 4.78 -4.71
CA PRO A 35 -9.55 6.20 -4.34
C PRO A 35 -8.29 6.53 -3.54
N GLY A 36 -7.57 7.58 -3.94
CA GLY A 36 -6.33 8.02 -3.28
C GLY A 36 -5.06 7.31 -3.75
N LEU A 37 -5.16 6.26 -4.57
CA LEU A 37 -4.01 5.63 -5.23
C LEU A 37 -4.00 5.95 -6.72
N MET A 38 -2.83 6.32 -7.25
CA MET A 38 -2.67 6.50 -8.70
C MET A 38 -2.69 5.14 -9.42
N HIS A 39 -2.08 4.11 -8.81
CA HIS A 39 -2.00 2.75 -9.32
C HIS A 39 -2.04 1.76 -8.16
N VAL A 40 -2.77 0.64 -8.33
CA VAL A 40 -2.69 -0.51 -7.40
C VAL A 40 -1.36 -1.25 -7.58
N GLN A 41 -0.90 -1.36 -8.83
CA GLN A 41 0.40 -1.90 -9.20
C GLN A 41 1.27 -0.77 -9.79
N PHE A 42 2.31 -0.36 -9.06
CA PHE A 42 3.25 0.67 -9.52
C PHE A 42 4.52 0.01 -10.07
N GLY A 43 4.56 -0.16 -11.39
CA GLY A 43 5.61 -0.94 -12.05
C GLY A 43 5.57 -2.39 -11.55
N GLU A 44 6.60 -2.78 -10.80
CA GLU A 44 6.79 -4.13 -10.29
C GLU A 44 6.31 -4.32 -8.84
N TYR A 45 5.81 -3.27 -8.19
CA TYR A 45 5.38 -3.27 -6.79
C TYR A 45 3.86 -3.13 -6.64
N HIS A 46 3.26 -4.11 -5.96
CA HIS A 46 1.85 -4.09 -5.55
C HIS A 46 1.67 -3.29 -4.24
N VAL A 47 0.48 -2.73 -4.00
CA VAL A 47 0.18 -1.91 -2.81
C VAL A 47 0.26 -2.69 -1.49
N GLY A 48 0.01 -4.00 -1.50
CA GLY A 48 0.16 -4.89 -0.35
C GLY A 48 0.80 -6.22 -0.68
#